data_AF-A0A3B9X011-F1
#
_entry.id   AF-A0A3B9X011-F1
#
_cell.length_a   1.000
_cell.length_b   1.000
_cell.length_c   1.000
_cell.angle_alpha   90.00
_cell.angle_beta   90.00
_cell.angle_gamma   90.00
#
_symmetry.space_group_name_H-M   'P 1'
#
loop_
_entity.id
_entity.type
_entity.pdbx_description
1 polymer ?
#
loop_
_entity_poly.entity_id
_entity_poly.type
_entity_poly.pdbx_seq_one_letter_code
_entity_poly.pdbx_strand_id
1 'polypeptide(L)'
;MAVIEEKTKSAQKNNAALDLKGFINGLAASGRISQKDLEFIINNRRKPEERDHHILRYLANLGLEDRLSVGSVLDIESLTMELSKQSSHRYHRIDPLKIDVAKVTGVMSFAFAKRHKILVVEVTALQVTVACAEPYINSWEADLAHTSQKKIKRVVANPVEIERVAREFYSLSSSIRGASASGTQNKGIGNLEQMLELGKLKDPEANDQHIVNVVDWLLQYAFEQRASDIHIEPRREQGNIRFRIDGVLYTVYALPMQVLSAVTSRLKILGRMNVAEKRKPQDGRIKTKSPKGNEVELRLSTLPTAFGEKLVMRIFDPEVLLKPFEELGLANDDLGRWDKIIGNNNGIVIITGPTGSGKTTSLYSTLKSLATEEVNVCTIEDPIEMVEDSFNQMQVHENIDLNFADGVKALLRQDPDIIMIGEVRDLPTAEMAIQAALTGHLVFTTLHTNDAPSAITRLLELGVPSYLIKATVIGIMAQRLVRVLCPHCKRKTEVNQEVWDSVTLPWKVKLPKNTAEAVGCLECRNTGYRGRQGIYEVMPFTETLQKFSDNKSDLPELRKQAYKEGMVSLRLSGAQKVAAGTTTINEVLRVSPDNNH
;
A
#
# COMPACT_ATOMS: atom_id res chain seq x y z
N MET A 1 36.62 6.84 56.55
CA MET A 1 35.95 7.80 55.66
C MET A 1 35.08 7.01 54.71
N ALA A 2 33.78 7.09 54.90
CA ALA A 2 32.77 6.40 54.12
C ALA A 2 32.69 7.00 52.71
N VAL A 3 32.73 6.15 51.69
CA VAL A 3 32.17 6.46 50.37
C VAL A 3 30.92 5.62 50.26
N ILE A 4 29.79 6.30 50.37
CA ILE A 4 28.44 5.77 50.27
C ILE A 4 28.22 5.42 48.80
N GLU A 5 28.31 4.14 48.45
CA GLU A 5 27.65 3.60 47.26
C GLU A 5 26.14 3.63 47.54
N GLU A 6 25.50 4.70 47.10
CA GLU A 6 24.05 4.81 47.13
C GLU A 6 23.45 3.81 46.13
N LYS A 7 23.15 2.61 46.63
CA LYS A 7 22.32 1.62 45.97
C LYS A 7 20.90 2.17 45.80
N THR A 8 20.62 2.85 44.70
CA THR A 8 19.25 3.02 44.18
C THR A 8 18.88 1.87 43.24
N LYS A 9 19.05 0.62 43.72
CA LYS A 9 18.27 -0.51 43.19
C LYS A 9 16.94 -0.51 43.94
N SER A 10 15.90 0.10 43.38
CA SER A 10 14.54 -0.30 43.79
C SER A 10 14.42 -1.78 43.50
N ALA A 11 14.44 -2.62 44.54
CA ALA A 11 14.39 -4.07 44.39
C ALA A 11 13.01 -4.45 43.85
N GLN A 12 12.90 -4.53 42.52
CA GLN A 12 11.73 -5.08 41.84
C GLN A 12 11.51 -6.50 42.36
N LYS A 13 10.37 -6.75 43.00
CA LYS A 13 10.06 -8.08 43.57
C LYS A 13 9.89 -9.08 42.43
N ASN A 14 10.48 -10.27 42.58
CA ASN A 14 10.20 -11.40 41.69
C ASN A 14 8.70 -11.71 41.73
N ASN A 15 8.11 -11.95 40.55
CA ASN A 15 6.68 -12.22 40.36
C ASN A 15 5.74 -11.06 40.74
N ALA A 16 6.16 -9.82 40.47
CA ALA A 16 5.31 -8.63 40.58
C ALA A 16 5.21 -7.91 39.22
N ALA A 17 4.10 -7.20 39.01
CA ALA A 17 3.96 -6.31 37.86
C ALA A 17 5.05 -5.22 37.87
N LEU A 18 5.36 -4.68 36.69
CA LEU A 18 6.27 -3.57 36.52
C LEU A 18 5.86 -2.42 37.45
N ASP A 19 6.82 -1.86 38.17
CA ASP A 19 6.56 -0.75 39.07
C ASP A 19 6.85 0.55 38.33
N LEU A 20 5.90 1.50 38.37
CA LEU A 20 6.05 2.77 37.68
C LEU A 20 7.27 3.53 38.21
N LYS A 21 7.43 3.58 39.54
CA LYS A 21 8.52 4.33 40.19
C LYS A 21 9.88 3.70 39.87
N GLY A 22 10.00 2.39 39.97
CA GLY A 22 11.20 1.66 39.59
C GLY A 22 11.60 1.88 38.13
N PHE A 23 10.63 1.81 37.21
CA PHE A 23 10.89 1.96 35.78
C PHE A 23 11.31 3.39 35.39
N ILE A 24 10.63 4.43 35.90
CA ILE A 24 10.99 5.82 35.61
C ILE A 24 12.32 6.24 36.24
N ASN A 25 12.67 5.71 37.41
CA ASN A 25 14.00 5.90 37.99
C ASN A 25 15.07 5.30 37.08
N GLY A 26 14.81 4.13 36.48
CA GLY A 26 15.68 3.54 35.48
C GLY A 26 15.81 4.38 34.21
N LEU A 27 14.73 5.01 33.74
CA LEU A 27 14.76 5.94 32.60
C LEU A 27 15.58 7.20 32.89
N ALA A 28 15.50 7.75 34.10
CA ALA A 28 16.32 8.88 34.52
C ALA A 28 17.80 8.49 34.67
N ALA A 29 18.08 7.31 35.22
CA ALA A 29 19.43 6.78 35.35
C ALA A 29 20.09 6.51 33.99
N SER A 30 19.32 6.11 32.96
CA SER A 30 19.82 5.98 31.59
C SER A 30 19.87 7.30 30.81
N GLY A 31 19.50 8.42 31.44
CA GLY A 31 19.56 9.76 30.85
C GLY A 31 18.50 10.04 29.78
N ARG A 32 17.50 9.15 29.61
CA ARG A 32 16.43 9.30 28.62
C ARG A 32 15.41 10.39 28.99
N ILE A 33 15.18 10.62 30.28
CA ILE A 33 14.28 11.66 30.81
C ILE A 33 15.02 12.61 31.76
N SER A 34 14.55 13.84 31.91
CA SER A 34 15.09 14.79 32.89
C SER A 34 14.53 14.56 34.30
N GLN A 35 15.19 15.14 35.31
CA GLN A 35 14.68 15.16 36.67
C GLN A 35 13.31 15.87 36.77
N LYS A 36 13.09 16.89 35.94
CA LYS A 36 11.79 17.59 35.84
C LYS A 36 10.70 16.69 35.29
N ASP A 37 11.01 15.87 34.28
CA ASP A 37 10.07 14.91 33.70
C ASP A 37 9.72 13.81 34.71
N LEU A 38 10.71 13.36 35.49
CA LEU A 38 10.52 12.40 36.56
C LEU A 38 9.58 12.94 37.65
N GLU A 39 9.80 14.17 38.11
CA GLU A 39 8.91 14.85 39.07
C GLU A 39 7.50 15.04 38.49
N PHE A 40 7.40 15.43 37.22
CA PHE A 40 6.12 15.55 36.51
C PHE A 40 5.37 14.21 36.49
N ILE A 41 6.01 13.11 36.12
CA ILE A 41 5.38 11.77 36.09
C ILE A 41 4.92 11.33 37.49
N ILE A 42 5.72 11.56 38.53
CA ILE A 42 5.39 11.19 39.91
C ILE A 42 4.18 11.98 40.42
N ASN A 43 4.12 13.27 40.11
CA ASN A 43 3.03 14.15 40.54
C ASN A 43 1.76 13.97 39.70
N ASN A 44 1.91 13.50 38.46
CA ASN A 44 0.78 13.25 37.56
C ASN A 44 0.05 11.95 37.95
N ARG A 45 -1.08 12.09 38.65
CA ARG A 45 -1.91 10.94 39.05
C ARG A 45 -2.63 10.36 37.84
N ARG A 46 -2.36 9.08 37.57
CA ARG A 46 -3.09 8.29 36.56
C ARG A 46 -4.59 8.34 36.81
N LYS A 47 -5.34 8.77 35.79
CA LYS A 47 -6.81 8.72 35.76
C LYS A 47 -7.29 7.28 35.91
N PRO A 48 -8.53 7.02 36.36
CA PRO A 48 -9.05 5.67 36.53
C PRO A 48 -8.88 4.79 35.28
N GLU A 49 -9.23 5.33 34.11
CA GLU A 49 -9.10 4.65 32.80
C GLU A 49 -7.63 4.33 32.43
N GLU A 50 -6.68 5.13 32.90
CA GLU A 50 -5.26 4.93 32.63
C GLU A 50 -4.66 3.87 33.54
N ARG A 51 -5.28 3.54 34.68
CA ARG A 51 -4.79 2.52 35.62
C ARG A 51 -4.93 1.11 35.09
N ASP A 52 -5.92 0.88 34.23
CA ASP A 52 -6.13 -0.41 33.57
C ASP A 52 -5.12 -0.66 32.44
N HIS A 53 -4.51 0.40 31.90
CA HIS A 53 -3.48 0.32 30.88
C HIS A 53 -2.11 -0.07 31.46
N HIS A 54 -1.32 -0.79 30.66
CA HIS A 54 0.08 -1.07 30.99
C HIS A 54 0.88 0.23 31.13
N ILE A 55 1.87 0.26 32.04
CA ILE A 55 2.65 1.47 32.36
C ILE A 55 3.33 2.07 31.14
N LEU A 56 3.88 1.24 30.24
CA LEU A 56 4.51 1.73 29.00
C LEU A 56 3.54 2.49 28.10
N ARG A 57 2.27 2.07 28.02
CA ARG A 57 1.23 2.76 27.24
C ARG A 57 0.91 4.12 27.86
N TYR A 58 0.83 4.18 29.18
CA TYR A 58 0.63 5.45 29.89
C TYR A 58 1.79 6.42 29.65
N LEU A 59 3.03 5.97 29.79
CA LEU A 59 4.21 6.83 29.58
C LEU A 59 4.32 7.32 28.13
N ALA A 60 4.02 6.46 27.14
CA ALA A 60 4.01 6.86 25.73
C ALA A 60 2.98 7.96 25.44
N ASN A 61 1.81 7.90 26.09
CA ASN A 61 0.75 8.90 25.93
C ASN A 61 1.09 10.27 26.53
N LEU A 62 2.10 10.36 27.42
CA LEU A 62 2.56 11.65 27.96
C LEU A 62 3.36 12.48 26.93
N GLY A 63 3.82 11.87 25.83
CA GLY A 63 4.49 12.59 24.75
C GLY A 63 5.81 13.25 25.16
N LEU A 64 6.51 12.68 26.15
CA LEU A 64 7.78 13.21 26.65
C LEU A 64 8.86 13.11 25.57
N GLU A 65 9.74 14.11 25.48
CA GLU A 65 10.88 14.09 24.56
C GLU A 65 11.92 13.05 24.98
N ASP A 66 12.45 12.29 24.01
CA ASP A 66 13.58 11.38 24.24
C ASP A 66 14.90 12.17 24.17
N ARG A 67 15.54 12.38 25.31
CA ARG A 67 16.80 13.14 25.40
C ARG A 67 17.98 12.49 24.68
N LEU A 68 17.92 11.19 24.41
CA LEU A 68 18.95 10.48 23.66
C LEU A 68 18.74 10.54 22.14
N SER A 69 17.60 11.04 21.68
CA SER A 69 17.22 11.10 20.27
C SER A 69 16.54 12.44 19.96
N VAL A 70 17.35 13.43 19.60
CA VAL A 70 16.93 14.82 19.36
C VAL A 70 15.76 14.88 18.37
N GLY A 71 14.65 15.48 18.80
CA GLY A 71 13.43 15.64 18.00
C GLY A 71 12.50 14.43 17.95
N SER A 72 12.72 13.42 18.79
CA SER A 72 11.81 12.27 18.93
C SER A 72 11.15 12.23 20.31
N VAL A 73 9.94 11.64 20.37
CA VAL A 73 9.22 11.39 21.61
C VAL A 73 9.48 9.98 22.11
N LEU A 74 9.35 9.76 23.42
CA LEU A 74 9.39 8.44 24.05
C LEU A 74 8.15 7.63 23.66
N ASP A 75 8.21 7.04 22.47
CA ASP A 75 7.18 6.14 21.99
C ASP A 75 7.22 4.79 22.73
N ILE A 76 6.13 4.03 22.59
CA ILE A 76 5.95 2.76 23.29
C ILE A 76 7.03 1.73 22.93
N GLU A 77 7.57 1.78 21.71
CA GLU A 77 8.64 0.87 21.27
C GLU A 77 9.98 1.22 21.95
N SER A 78 10.31 2.50 22.04
CA SER A 78 11.50 2.98 22.76
C SER A 78 11.46 2.63 24.24
N LEU A 79 10.29 2.80 24.86
CA LEU A 79 10.05 2.39 26.25
C LEU A 79 10.14 0.86 26.43
N THR A 80 9.65 0.08 25.47
CA THR A 80 9.75 -1.39 25.48
C THR A 80 11.21 -1.85 25.34
N MET A 81 11.99 -1.21 24.46
CA MET A 81 13.43 -1.46 24.32
C MET A 81 14.17 -1.16 25.63
N GLU A 82 13.83 -0.06 26.30
CA GLU A 82 14.43 0.26 27.59
C GLU A 82 14.07 -0.76 28.68
N LEU A 83 12.80 -1.19 28.74
CA LEU A 83 12.37 -2.25 29.65
C LEU A 83 13.14 -3.55 29.41
N SER A 84 13.43 -3.89 28.16
CA SER A 84 14.22 -5.08 27.82
C SER A 84 15.63 -5.01 28.42
N LYS A 85 16.27 -3.84 28.37
CA LYS A 85 17.60 -3.60 28.97
C LYS A 85 17.55 -3.69 30.49
N GLN A 86 16.61 -2.99 31.13
CA GLN A 86 16.48 -2.98 32.59
C GLN A 86 16.16 -4.38 33.15
N SER A 87 15.35 -5.16 32.44
CA SER A 87 14.96 -6.51 32.84
C SER A 87 15.94 -7.60 32.40
N SER A 88 17.01 -7.26 31.65
CA SER A 88 17.95 -8.23 31.07
C SER A 88 17.30 -9.29 30.15
N HIS A 89 16.21 -8.92 29.47
CA HIS A 89 15.53 -9.76 28.48
C HIS A 89 15.76 -9.21 27.07
N ARG A 90 15.65 -10.08 26.05
CA ARG A 90 15.77 -9.65 24.66
C ARG A 90 14.48 -8.93 24.24
N TYR A 91 14.63 -7.74 23.66
CA TYR A 91 13.54 -7.07 22.94
C TYR A 91 13.14 -7.87 21.69
N HIS A 92 11.84 -8.04 21.49
CA HIS A 92 11.28 -8.68 20.31
C HIS A 92 10.12 -7.85 19.78
N ARG A 93 10.28 -7.35 18.56
CA ARG A 93 9.19 -6.70 17.83
C ARG A 93 8.35 -7.77 17.14
N ILE A 94 7.06 -7.82 17.47
CA ILE A 94 6.13 -8.79 16.91
C ILE A 94 5.90 -8.41 15.44
N ASP A 95 6.22 -9.33 14.53
CA ASP A 95 5.96 -9.22 13.10
C ASP A 95 4.93 -10.30 12.72
N PRO A 96 3.62 -9.96 12.65
CA PRO A 96 2.58 -10.95 12.45
C PRO A 96 2.74 -11.77 11.16
N LEU A 97 3.42 -11.24 10.14
CA LEU A 97 3.69 -11.92 8.87
C LEU A 97 4.75 -13.03 8.97
N LYS A 98 5.54 -13.06 10.04
CA LYS A 98 6.57 -14.08 10.27
C LYS A 98 6.14 -15.16 11.26
N ILE A 99 4.95 -15.04 11.83
CA ILE A 99 4.47 -15.94 12.88
C ILE A 99 3.60 -17.04 12.26
N ASP A 100 3.94 -18.28 12.55
CA ASP A 100 3.07 -19.43 12.27
C ASP A 100 1.96 -19.50 13.33
N VAL A 101 0.85 -18.81 13.03
CA VAL A 101 -0.29 -18.66 13.94
C VAL A 101 -0.88 -20.01 14.37
N ALA A 102 -0.93 -20.99 13.47
CA ALA A 102 -1.46 -22.31 13.75
C ALA A 102 -0.62 -23.03 14.82
N LYS A 103 0.72 -22.99 14.68
CA LYS A 103 1.63 -23.55 15.70
C LYS A 103 1.56 -22.77 17.01
N VAL A 104 1.56 -21.44 16.94
CA VAL A 104 1.57 -20.55 18.12
C VAL A 104 0.33 -20.72 18.98
N THR A 105 -0.85 -20.69 18.37
CA THR A 105 -2.14 -20.78 19.08
C THR A 105 -2.47 -22.20 19.55
N GLY A 106 -1.68 -23.20 19.14
CA GLY A 106 -1.77 -24.57 19.64
C GLY A 106 -1.05 -24.80 20.98
N VAL A 107 -0.15 -23.90 21.39
CA VAL A 107 0.67 -24.10 22.60
C VAL A 107 -0.08 -23.77 23.90
N MET A 108 -0.93 -22.73 23.88
CA MET A 108 -1.71 -22.29 25.04
C MET A 108 -3.09 -21.78 24.62
N SER A 109 -4.05 -21.72 25.54
CA SER A 109 -5.39 -21.17 25.28
C SER A 109 -5.41 -19.64 25.31
N PHE A 110 -6.41 -19.02 24.65
CA PHE A 110 -6.62 -17.58 24.70
C PHE A 110 -6.84 -17.06 26.13
N ALA A 111 -7.57 -17.82 26.95
CA ALA A 111 -7.82 -17.47 28.34
C ALA A 111 -6.51 -17.39 29.15
N PHE A 112 -5.57 -18.31 28.89
CA PHE A 112 -4.25 -18.31 29.50
C PHE A 112 -3.40 -17.12 29.02
N ALA A 113 -3.33 -16.92 27.69
CA ALA A 113 -2.63 -15.79 27.08
C ALA A 113 -3.13 -14.43 27.60
N LYS A 114 -4.46 -14.26 27.67
CA LYS A 114 -5.12 -13.03 28.15
C LYS A 114 -4.88 -12.81 29.65
N ARG A 115 -5.00 -13.85 30.47
CA ARG A 115 -4.79 -13.77 31.92
C ARG A 115 -3.36 -13.32 32.26
N HIS A 116 -2.38 -13.88 31.56
CA HIS A 116 -0.97 -13.60 31.82
C HIS A 116 -0.38 -12.47 30.94
N LYS A 117 -1.16 -11.91 30.01
CA LYS A 117 -0.72 -10.87 29.06
C LYS A 117 0.54 -11.29 28.27
N ILE A 118 0.51 -12.51 27.75
CA ILE A 118 1.61 -13.13 27.00
C ILE A 118 1.15 -13.64 25.64
N LEU A 119 2.08 -13.77 24.70
CA LEU A 119 1.84 -14.35 23.38
C LEU A 119 3.03 -15.21 22.97
N VAL A 120 2.78 -16.43 22.47
CA VAL A 120 3.85 -17.22 21.84
C VAL A 120 4.18 -16.59 20.48
N VAL A 121 5.45 -16.35 20.21
CA VAL A 121 5.90 -15.75 18.93
C VAL A 121 6.66 -16.72 18.05
N GLU A 122 7.22 -17.77 18.64
CA GLU A 122 8.00 -18.77 17.91
C GLU A 122 7.90 -20.13 18.60
N VAL A 123 7.73 -21.20 17.82
CA VAL A 123 7.71 -22.58 18.29
C VAL A 123 8.71 -23.39 17.48
N THR A 124 9.72 -23.93 18.17
CA THR A 124 10.68 -24.88 17.60
C THR A 124 10.44 -26.28 18.18
N ALA A 125 11.24 -27.27 17.78
CA ALA A 125 11.17 -28.61 18.35
C ALA A 125 11.48 -28.64 19.86
N LEU A 126 12.43 -27.81 20.32
CA LEU A 126 12.96 -27.85 21.70
C LEU A 126 12.55 -26.65 22.57
N GLN A 127 12.13 -25.55 21.95
CA GLN A 127 11.93 -24.28 22.64
C GLN A 127 10.68 -23.53 22.16
N VAL A 128 10.01 -22.85 23.08
CA VAL A 128 8.90 -21.92 22.84
C VAL A 128 9.35 -20.52 23.25
N THR A 129 9.33 -19.56 22.32
CA THR A 129 9.62 -18.16 22.61
C THR A 129 8.32 -17.42 22.92
N VAL A 130 8.24 -16.80 24.09
CA VAL A 130 7.03 -16.13 24.61
C VAL A 130 7.32 -14.64 24.79
N ALA A 131 6.56 -13.81 24.07
CA ALA A 131 6.53 -12.37 24.25
C ALA A 131 5.69 -12.02 25.48
N CYS A 132 6.26 -11.19 26.36
CA CYS A 132 5.62 -10.74 27.59
C CYS A 132 5.80 -9.22 27.74
N ALA A 133 4.77 -8.57 28.27
CA ALA A 133 4.82 -7.15 28.65
C ALA A 133 5.42 -6.97 30.07
N GLU A 134 5.27 -8.00 30.91
CA GLU A 134 5.62 -7.99 32.33
C GLU A 134 6.78 -8.99 32.58
N PRO A 135 8.04 -8.60 32.30
CA PRO A 135 9.18 -9.53 32.33
C PRO A 135 9.47 -10.11 33.72
N TYR A 136 8.98 -9.50 34.78
CA TYR A 136 9.20 -9.94 36.16
C TYR A 136 8.18 -10.97 36.65
N ILE A 137 7.10 -11.21 35.90
CA ILE A 137 6.08 -12.22 36.19
C ILE A 137 6.46 -13.53 35.48
N ASN A 138 6.87 -14.53 36.25
CA ASN A 138 7.34 -15.83 35.74
C ASN A 138 6.52 -17.03 36.24
N SER A 139 5.47 -16.82 37.05
CA SER A 139 4.68 -17.90 37.65
C SER A 139 4.05 -18.87 36.62
N TRP A 140 3.75 -18.37 35.42
CA TRP A 140 3.12 -19.13 34.34
C TRP A 140 4.11 -20.02 33.55
N GLU A 141 5.42 -19.84 33.74
CA GLU A 141 6.43 -20.56 32.96
C GLU A 141 6.46 -22.06 33.23
N ALA A 142 6.30 -22.44 34.50
CA ALA A 142 6.33 -23.85 34.90
C ALA A 142 5.14 -24.61 34.29
N ASP A 143 3.94 -24.03 34.35
CA ASP A 143 2.73 -24.60 33.78
C ASP A 143 2.87 -24.78 32.26
N LEU A 144 3.37 -23.74 31.58
CA LEU A 144 3.55 -23.78 30.13
C LEU A 144 4.66 -24.74 29.69
N ALA A 145 5.77 -24.81 30.43
CA ALA A 145 6.84 -25.76 30.17
C ALA A 145 6.34 -27.21 30.32
N HIS A 146 5.53 -27.46 31.35
CA HIS A 146 4.93 -28.77 31.60
C HIS A 146 3.93 -29.17 30.50
N THR A 147 3.02 -28.28 30.09
CA THR A 147 2.05 -28.60 29.03
C THR A 147 2.70 -28.72 27.65
N SER A 148 3.67 -27.86 27.34
CA SER A 148 4.32 -27.87 26.01
C SER A 148 5.47 -28.87 25.88
N GLN A 149 5.98 -29.40 26.99
CA GLN A 149 7.18 -30.26 27.07
C GLN A 149 8.40 -29.64 26.37
N LYS A 150 8.51 -28.30 26.42
CA LYS A 150 9.56 -27.51 25.75
C LYS A 150 10.13 -26.46 26.68
N LYS A 151 11.36 -26.03 26.39
CA LYS A 151 12.01 -24.96 27.15
C LYS A 151 11.37 -23.61 26.82
N ILE A 152 11.03 -22.82 27.84
CA ILE A 152 10.44 -21.49 27.64
C ILE A 152 11.55 -20.44 27.57
N LYS A 153 11.49 -19.58 26.55
CA LYS A 153 12.36 -18.39 26.43
C LYS A 153 11.49 -17.14 26.42
N ARG A 154 11.72 -16.25 27.39
CA ARG A 154 11.02 -14.96 27.45
C ARG A 154 11.68 -13.90 26.59
N VAL A 155 10.86 -13.11 25.94
CA VAL A 155 11.24 -11.87 25.26
C VAL A 155 10.28 -10.76 25.66
N VAL A 156 10.77 -9.52 25.67
CA VAL A 156 9.96 -8.34 25.99
C VAL A 156 9.44 -7.77 24.68
N ALA A 157 8.12 -7.56 24.61
CA ALA A 157 7.47 -6.96 23.46
C ALA A 157 6.44 -5.91 23.88
N ASN A 158 6.03 -5.10 22.92
CA ASN A 158 5.09 -4.01 23.14
C ASN A 158 3.75 -4.55 23.69
N PRO A 159 3.26 -4.07 24.85
CA PRO A 159 2.04 -4.56 25.49
C PRO A 159 0.79 -4.40 24.63
N VAL A 160 0.71 -3.31 23.86
CA VAL A 160 -0.42 -3.04 22.96
C VAL A 160 -0.44 -4.05 21.82
N GLU A 161 0.73 -4.35 21.25
CA GLU A 161 0.86 -5.34 20.19
C GLU A 161 0.57 -6.76 20.69
N ILE A 162 1.05 -7.14 21.89
CA ILE A 162 0.72 -8.45 22.48
C ILE A 162 -0.79 -8.63 22.58
N GLU A 163 -1.50 -7.63 23.14
CA GLU A 163 -2.95 -7.74 23.35
C GLU A 163 -3.72 -7.78 22.02
N ARG A 164 -3.36 -6.89 21.08
CA ARG A 164 -3.96 -6.79 19.75
C ARG A 164 -3.78 -8.09 18.96
N VAL A 165 -2.52 -8.52 18.79
CA VAL A 165 -2.17 -9.71 18.00
C VAL A 165 -2.70 -10.99 18.65
N ALA A 166 -2.68 -11.11 19.98
CA ALA A 166 -3.27 -12.26 20.65
C ALA A 166 -4.77 -12.38 20.36
N ARG A 167 -5.52 -11.28 20.43
CA ARG A 167 -6.96 -11.29 20.13
C ARG A 167 -7.23 -11.74 18.70
N GLU A 168 -6.49 -11.19 17.74
CA GLU A 168 -6.60 -11.52 16.31
C GLU A 168 -6.29 -13.00 16.06
N PHE A 169 -5.13 -13.49 16.51
CA PHE A 169 -4.66 -14.85 16.25
C PHE A 169 -5.57 -15.91 16.86
N TYR A 170 -5.97 -15.73 18.12
CA TYR A 170 -6.83 -16.71 18.79
C TYR A 170 -8.27 -16.71 18.25
N SER A 171 -8.81 -15.54 17.88
CA SER A 171 -10.12 -15.44 17.21
C SER A 171 -10.13 -16.22 15.89
N LEU A 172 -9.11 -15.99 15.06
CA LEU A 172 -8.96 -16.67 13.79
C LEU A 172 -8.80 -18.19 13.97
N SER A 173 -7.88 -18.62 14.82
CA SER A 173 -7.67 -20.06 15.09
C SER A 173 -8.90 -20.75 15.65
N SER A 174 -9.69 -20.07 16.48
CA SER A 174 -10.96 -20.61 16.97
C SER A 174 -11.98 -20.79 15.85
N SER A 175 -12.07 -19.82 14.94
CA SER A 175 -12.98 -19.86 13.79
C SER A 175 -12.57 -20.95 12.78
N ILE A 176 -11.27 -21.13 12.52
CA ILE A 176 -10.76 -22.22 11.67
C ILE A 176 -11.04 -23.60 12.27
N ARG A 177 -10.86 -23.77 13.58
CA ARG A 177 -11.20 -25.02 14.27
C ARG A 177 -12.69 -25.31 14.22
N GLY A 178 -13.53 -24.30 14.48
CA GLY A 178 -14.99 -24.40 14.36
C GLY A 178 -15.44 -24.79 12.94
N ALA A 179 -14.86 -24.17 11.90
CA ALA A 179 -15.14 -24.51 10.51
C ALA A 179 -14.71 -25.95 10.15
N SER A 180 -13.60 -26.42 10.71
CA SER A 180 -13.05 -27.76 10.43
C SER A 180 -13.81 -28.89 11.14
N ALA A 181 -14.37 -28.63 12.34
CA ALA A 181 -15.10 -29.61 13.13
C ALA A 181 -16.48 -29.97 12.56
N SER A 182 -16.99 -29.17 11.61
CA SER A 182 -18.41 -29.13 11.23
C SER A 182 -18.70 -29.60 9.81
N GLY A 183 -17.69 -30.13 9.10
CA GLY A 183 -17.71 -30.40 7.65
C GLY A 183 -18.55 -31.59 7.17
N THR A 184 -19.76 -31.83 7.70
CA THR A 184 -20.60 -32.99 7.30
C THR A 184 -22.05 -32.68 6.91
N GLN A 185 -22.41 -31.45 6.54
CA GLN A 185 -23.74 -31.18 5.95
C GLN A 185 -23.64 -30.16 4.83
N ASN A 186 -24.16 -30.54 3.66
CA ASN A 186 -24.21 -29.76 2.44
C ASN A 186 -25.69 -29.46 2.15
N LYS A 187 -26.20 -28.26 2.44
CA LYS A 187 -27.53 -27.81 1.96
C LYS A 187 -27.53 -26.33 1.63
N GLY A 188 -28.34 -26.00 0.62
CA GLY A 188 -28.25 -24.80 -0.20
C GLY A 188 -28.68 -23.50 0.49
N ILE A 189 -28.15 -22.40 -0.07
CA ILE A 189 -28.30 -21.04 0.43
C ILE A 189 -29.40 -20.34 -0.36
N GLY A 190 -30.38 -19.81 0.37
CA GLY A 190 -31.38 -18.87 -0.14
C GLY A 190 -30.88 -17.43 -0.17
N ASN A 191 -31.50 -16.66 -1.05
CA ASN A 191 -31.32 -15.22 -1.33
C ASN A 191 -30.87 -14.34 -0.15
N LEU A 192 -29.93 -13.42 -0.42
CA LEU A 192 -30.10 -12.03 0.01
C LEU A 192 -29.16 -11.08 -0.75
N GLU A 193 -29.77 -10.21 -1.56
CA GLU A 193 -29.17 -8.94 -1.95
C GLU A 193 -29.03 -8.06 -0.70
N GLN A 194 -27.81 -7.65 -0.34
CA GLN A 194 -27.57 -6.44 0.45
C GLN A 194 -26.09 -6.06 0.48
N MET A 195 -25.83 -4.75 0.53
CA MET A 195 -24.52 -4.16 0.77
C MET A 195 -23.91 -4.70 2.06
N LEU A 196 -22.62 -5.00 2.03
CA LEU A 196 -21.90 -5.59 3.15
C LEU A 196 -21.50 -4.50 4.16
N GLU A 197 -22.26 -4.38 5.26
CA GLU A 197 -21.77 -3.70 6.47
C GLU A 197 -21.01 -4.72 7.32
N LEU A 198 -19.69 -4.54 7.46
CA LEU A 198 -18.86 -5.31 8.39
C LEU A 198 -19.45 -5.18 9.80
N GLY A 199 -20.08 -6.25 10.30
CA GLY A 199 -20.54 -6.34 11.68
C GLY A 199 -22.05 -6.47 11.92
N LYS A 200 -22.91 -6.42 10.89
CA LYS A 200 -24.35 -6.72 11.05
C LYS A 200 -24.95 -7.44 9.84
N LEU A 201 -24.95 -8.77 9.89
CA LEU A 201 -25.80 -9.63 9.06
C LEU A 201 -26.67 -10.50 9.98
N LYS A 202 -27.96 -10.66 9.64
CA LYS A 202 -28.90 -11.57 10.31
C LYS A 202 -28.44 -13.03 10.15
N ASP A 203 -28.66 -13.82 11.21
CA ASP A 203 -28.08 -15.14 11.53
C ASP A 203 -27.76 -16.07 10.35
N PRO A 204 -26.46 -16.19 9.98
CA PRO A 204 -25.94 -17.37 9.31
C PRO A 204 -25.96 -18.58 10.27
N GLU A 205 -26.06 -19.81 9.74
CA GLU A 205 -25.81 -21.03 10.53
C GLU A 205 -24.41 -20.96 11.17
N ALA A 206 -24.21 -21.62 12.33
CA ALA A 206 -22.97 -21.53 13.11
C ALA A 206 -21.68 -21.81 12.30
N ASN A 207 -21.77 -22.66 11.26
CA ASN A 207 -20.67 -22.98 10.35
C ASN A 207 -20.33 -21.82 9.41
N ASP A 208 -21.35 -21.18 8.85
CA ASP A 208 -21.18 -20.02 7.98
C ASP A 208 -20.60 -18.85 8.76
N GLN A 209 -20.97 -18.68 10.03
CA GLN A 209 -20.42 -17.63 10.87
C GLN A 209 -18.90 -17.73 11.05
N HIS A 210 -18.35 -18.96 11.18
CA HIS A 210 -16.91 -19.15 11.29
C HIS A 210 -16.17 -18.83 9.98
N ILE A 211 -16.73 -19.20 8.83
CA ILE A 211 -16.15 -18.87 7.53
C ILE A 211 -16.23 -17.36 7.27
N VAL A 212 -17.36 -16.72 7.62
CA VAL A 212 -17.52 -15.26 7.57
C VAL A 212 -16.42 -14.58 8.37
N ASN A 213 -16.20 -14.99 9.62
CA ASN A 213 -15.16 -14.40 10.46
C ASN A 213 -13.75 -14.58 9.87
N VAL A 214 -13.46 -15.72 9.23
CA VAL A 214 -12.16 -15.95 8.56
C VAL A 214 -11.99 -15.01 7.36
N VAL A 215 -13.03 -14.85 6.54
CA VAL A 215 -13.01 -13.94 5.38
C VAL A 215 -12.88 -12.49 5.83
N ASP A 216 -13.64 -12.07 6.83
CA ASP A 216 -13.60 -10.70 7.36
C ASP A 216 -12.22 -10.37 7.94
N TRP A 217 -11.66 -11.28 8.76
CA TRP A 217 -10.30 -11.13 9.27
C TRP A 217 -9.29 -11.05 8.13
N LEU A 218 -9.40 -11.91 7.11
CA LEU A 218 -8.49 -11.93 5.98
C LEU A 218 -8.48 -10.58 5.25
N LEU A 219 -9.65 -10.00 4.98
CA LEU A 219 -9.78 -8.71 4.30
C LEU A 219 -9.26 -7.57 5.18
N GLN A 220 -9.65 -7.51 6.45
CA GLN A 220 -9.16 -6.49 7.40
C GLN A 220 -7.64 -6.53 7.51
N TYR A 221 -7.07 -7.72 7.68
CA TYR A 221 -5.63 -7.91 7.78
C TYR A 221 -4.92 -7.52 6.48
N ALA A 222 -5.50 -7.80 5.30
CA ALA A 222 -4.95 -7.34 4.03
C ALA A 222 -4.91 -5.81 3.92
N PHE A 223 -5.97 -5.12 4.36
CA PHE A 223 -6.05 -3.66 4.34
C PHE A 223 -5.05 -3.02 5.31
N GLU A 224 -4.96 -3.51 6.55
CA GLU A 224 -4.00 -3.03 7.55
C GLU A 224 -2.55 -3.20 7.07
N GLN A 225 -2.27 -4.34 6.42
CA GLN A 225 -0.95 -4.64 5.87
C GLN A 225 -0.68 -3.94 4.52
N ARG A 226 -1.62 -3.16 3.98
CA ARG A 226 -1.54 -2.45 2.69
C ARG A 226 -1.22 -3.39 1.52
N ALA A 227 -1.85 -4.56 1.49
CA ALA A 227 -1.68 -5.50 0.39
C ALA A 227 -2.28 -4.94 -0.91
N SER A 228 -1.59 -5.13 -2.04
CA SER A 228 -2.14 -4.86 -3.37
C SER A 228 -2.96 -6.04 -3.89
N ASP A 229 -2.57 -7.26 -3.54
CA ASP A 229 -3.23 -8.49 -3.99
C ASP A 229 -3.27 -9.52 -2.85
N ILE A 230 -4.39 -10.25 -2.76
CA ILE A 230 -4.59 -11.40 -1.89
C ILE A 230 -4.63 -12.65 -2.77
N HIS A 231 -3.74 -13.60 -2.52
CA HIS A 231 -3.64 -14.86 -3.22
C HIS A 231 -4.10 -16.00 -2.31
N ILE A 232 -5.10 -16.75 -2.76
CA ILE A 232 -5.59 -17.97 -2.10
C ILE A 232 -5.25 -19.14 -3.02
N GLU A 233 -4.29 -19.96 -2.59
CA GLU A 233 -3.67 -20.97 -3.45
C GLU A 233 -3.82 -22.37 -2.85
N PRO A 234 -4.69 -23.23 -3.41
CA PRO A 234 -4.77 -24.61 -2.99
C PRO A 234 -3.48 -25.37 -3.33
N ARG A 235 -3.02 -26.24 -2.41
CA ARG A 235 -1.94 -27.22 -2.64
C ARG A 235 -2.39 -28.60 -2.17
N ARG A 236 -1.52 -29.59 -2.32
CA ARG A 236 -1.85 -31.00 -2.04
C ARG A 236 -2.32 -31.27 -0.61
N GLU A 237 -1.67 -30.66 0.39
CA GLU A 237 -1.93 -30.93 1.81
C GLU A 237 -2.64 -29.76 2.51
N GLN A 238 -2.20 -28.53 2.24
CA GLN A 238 -2.74 -27.31 2.83
C GLN A 238 -2.75 -26.19 1.78
N GLY A 239 -3.73 -25.28 1.85
CA GLY A 239 -3.75 -24.13 0.97
C GLY A 239 -3.06 -22.93 1.61
N ASN A 240 -2.35 -22.15 0.79
CA ASN A 240 -1.60 -20.98 1.24
C ASN A 240 -2.37 -19.70 0.93
N ILE A 241 -2.44 -18.81 1.91
CA ILE A 241 -2.85 -17.42 1.75
C ILE A 241 -1.60 -16.57 1.69
N ARG A 242 -1.43 -15.82 0.61
CA ARG A 242 -0.29 -14.92 0.40
C ARG A 242 -0.75 -13.52 0.06
N PHE A 243 -0.09 -12.51 0.59
CA PHE A 243 -0.31 -11.12 0.20
C PHE A 243 0.82 -10.64 -0.69
N ARG A 244 0.49 -9.88 -1.73
CA ARG A 244 1.46 -9.03 -2.41
C ARG A 244 1.46 -7.68 -1.72
N ILE A 245 2.60 -7.27 -1.20
CA ILE A 245 2.76 -5.93 -0.63
C ILE A 245 4.03 -5.30 -1.20
N ASP A 246 3.90 -4.08 -1.72
CA ASP A 246 4.98 -3.35 -2.40
C ASP A 246 5.67 -4.18 -3.50
N GLY A 247 4.90 -5.02 -4.18
CA GLY A 247 5.36 -5.90 -5.26
C GLY A 247 5.89 -7.27 -4.83
N VAL A 248 6.13 -7.50 -3.53
CA VAL A 248 6.71 -8.75 -3.00
C VAL A 248 5.62 -9.65 -2.39
N LEU A 249 5.71 -10.96 -2.61
CA LEU A 249 4.77 -11.95 -2.08
C LEU A 249 5.20 -12.46 -0.69
N TYR A 250 4.27 -12.44 0.27
CA TYR A 250 4.45 -12.95 1.63
C TYR A 250 3.40 -14.00 1.94
N THR A 251 3.81 -15.17 2.43
CA THR A 251 2.87 -16.17 2.95
C THR A 251 2.41 -15.74 4.34
N VAL A 252 1.11 -15.52 4.48
CA VAL A 252 0.47 -15.00 5.69
C VAL A 252 -0.10 -16.13 6.54
N TYR A 253 -0.76 -17.08 5.88
CA TYR A 253 -1.45 -18.16 6.58
C TYR A 253 -1.46 -19.44 5.74
N ALA A 254 -1.51 -20.59 6.40
CA ALA A 254 -1.78 -21.89 5.79
C ALA A 254 -3.09 -22.44 6.37
N LEU A 255 -4.04 -22.73 5.49
CA LEU A 255 -5.36 -23.26 5.87
C LEU A 255 -5.50 -24.72 5.46
N PRO A 256 -6.19 -25.55 6.27
CA PRO A 256 -6.67 -26.85 5.80
C PRO A 256 -7.50 -26.71 4.53
N MET A 257 -7.35 -27.65 3.60
CA MET A 257 -7.99 -27.59 2.28
C MET A 257 -9.52 -27.43 2.34
N GLN A 258 -10.17 -28.03 3.34
CA GLN A 258 -11.62 -27.91 3.55
C GLN A 258 -12.04 -26.47 3.85
N VAL A 259 -11.33 -25.79 4.76
CA VAL A 259 -11.58 -24.39 5.13
C VAL A 259 -11.27 -23.48 3.94
N LEU A 260 -10.17 -23.74 3.23
CA LEU A 260 -9.81 -22.96 2.04
C LEU A 260 -10.89 -23.05 0.95
N SER A 261 -11.43 -24.24 0.70
CA SER A 261 -12.54 -24.44 -0.25
C SER A 261 -13.80 -23.67 0.17
N ALA A 262 -14.12 -23.64 1.47
CA ALA A 262 -15.24 -22.88 2.01
C ALA A 262 -15.02 -21.36 1.89
N VAL A 263 -13.81 -20.87 2.18
CA VAL A 263 -13.41 -19.47 1.99
C VAL A 263 -13.54 -19.07 0.52
N THR A 264 -13.02 -19.88 -0.41
CA THR A 264 -13.16 -19.62 -1.86
C THR A 264 -14.63 -19.58 -2.29
N SER A 265 -15.46 -20.49 -1.78
CA SER A 265 -16.89 -20.52 -2.08
C SER A 265 -17.60 -19.27 -1.54
N ARG A 266 -17.30 -18.83 -0.32
CA ARG A 266 -17.83 -17.59 0.26
C ARG A 266 -17.43 -16.37 -0.56
N LEU A 267 -16.17 -16.27 -0.97
CA LEU A 267 -15.70 -15.18 -1.83
C LEU A 267 -16.36 -15.19 -3.22
N LYS A 268 -16.65 -16.39 -3.78
CA LYS A 268 -17.44 -16.52 -5.00
C LYS A 268 -18.87 -15.99 -4.83
N ILE A 269 -19.53 -16.32 -3.73
CA ILE A 269 -20.86 -15.77 -3.40
C ILE A 269 -20.82 -14.25 -3.34
N LEU A 270 -19.86 -13.69 -2.58
CA LEU A 270 -19.73 -12.24 -2.43
C LEU A 270 -19.43 -11.54 -3.76
N GLY A 271 -18.61 -12.15 -4.61
CA GLY A 271 -18.29 -11.65 -5.96
C GLY A 271 -19.34 -11.97 -7.02
N ARG A 272 -20.52 -12.51 -6.65
CA ARG A 272 -21.61 -12.91 -7.55
C ARG A 272 -21.18 -13.92 -8.64
N MET A 273 -20.23 -14.79 -8.32
CA MET A 273 -19.73 -15.85 -9.18
C MET A 273 -20.52 -17.15 -8.97
N ASN A 274 -20.54 -18.03 -9.98
CA ASN A 274 -21.19 -19.33 -9.89
C ASN A 274 -20.34 -20.31 -9.05
N VAL A 275 -20.81 -20.61 -7.83
CA VAL A 275 -20.13 -21.50 -6.87
C VAL A 275 -20.03 -22.94 -7.39
N ALA A 276 -21.04 -23.41 -8.13
CA ALA A 276 -21.11 -24.77 -8.65
C ALA A 276 -20.14 -25.02 -9.80
N GLU A 277 -19.88 -24.01 -10.62
CA GLU A 277 -18.88 -24.11 -11.69
C GLU A 277 -17.48 -23.91 -11.13
N LYS A 278 -16.60 -24.91 -11.27
CA LYS A 278 -15.22 -24.90 -10.75
C LYS A 278 -14.17 -25.19 -11.83
N ARG A 279 -14.61 -25.41 -13.07
CA ARG A 279 -13.80 -25.89 -14.20
C ARG A 279 -13.44 -24.79 -15.18
N LYS A 280 -14.02 -23.60 -15.02
CA LYS A 280 -13.73 -22.42 -15.85
C LYS A 280 -13.27 -21.26 -14.96
N PRO A 281 -12.38 -20.38 -15.46
CA PRO A 281 -12.09 -19.12 -14.81
C PRO A 281 -13.36 -18.28 -14.64
N GLN A 282 -13.43 -17.52 -13.55
CA GLN A 282 -14.53 -16.60 -13.28
C GLN A 282 -13.98 -15.31 -12.67
N ASP A 283 -14.60 -14.19 -13.01
CA ASP A 283 -14.26 -12.90 -12.46
C ASP A 283 -15.45 -12.33 -11.69
N GLY A 284 -15.16 -11.60 -10.62
CA GLY A 284 -16.16 -11.01 -9.74
C GLY A 284 -15.68 -9.70 -9.15
N ARG A 285 -16.60 -8.92 -8.58
CA ARG A 285 -16.28 -7.67 -7.89
C ARG A 285 -16.97 -7.64 -6.53
N ILE A 286 -16.27 -7.13 -5.52
CA ILE A 286 -16.82 -6.90 -4.18
C ILE A 286 -16.54 -5.45 -3.82
N LYS A 287 -17.58 -4.68 -3.46
CA LYS A 287 -17.43 -3.38 -2.80
C LYS A 287 -17.59 -3.58 -1.30
N THR A 288 -16.66 -3.07 -0.52
CA THR A 288 -16.64 -3.15 0.94
C THR A 288 -16.07 -1.86 1.54
N LYS A 289 -16.02 -1.76 2.87
CA LYS A 289 -15.38 -0.65 3.56
C LYS A 289 -14.14 -1.14 4.32
N SER A 290 -13.09 -0.35 4.31
CA SER A 290 -11.93 -0.56 5.17
C SER A 290 -12.31 -0.33 6.65
N PRO A 291 -11.49 -0.77 7.62
CA PRO A 291 -11.71 -0.49 9.04
C PRO A 291 -11.81 1.00 9.38
N LYS A 292 -11.30 1.88 8.51
CA LYS A 292 -11.36 3.34 8.67
C LYS A 292 -12.64 3.96 8.08
N GLY A 293 -13.50 3.16 7.45
CA GLY A 293 -14.74 3.60 6.82
C GLY A 293 -14.62 3.89 5.32
N ASN A 294 -13.40 3.96 4.77
CA ASN A 294 -13.17 4.23 3.34
C ASN A 294 -13.72 3.09 2.48
N GLU A 295 -14.37 3.42 1.37
CA GLU A 295 -14.80 2.41 0.41
C GLU A 295 -13.59 1.73 -0.23
N VAL A 296 -13.68 0.43 -0.48
CA VAL A 296 -12.65 -0.39 -1.11
C VAL A 296 -13.32 -1.33 -2.09
N GLU A 297 -12.81 -1.38 -3.32
CA GLU A 297 -13.24 -2.36 -4.30
C GLU A 297 -12.22 -3.49 -4.42
N LEU A 298 -12.70 -4.72 -4.47
CA LEU A 298 -11.91 -5.91 -4.71
C LEU A 298 -12.32 -6.47 -6.07
N ARG A 299 -11.35 -6.67 -6.98
CA ARG A 299 -11.56 -7.45 -8.21
C ARG A 299 -11.06 -8.86 -7.99
N LEU A 300 -11.93 -9.84 -8.13
CA LEU A 300 -11.67 -11.24 -7.88
C LEU A 300 -11.53 -11.97 -9.20
N SER A 301 -10.59 -12.90 -9.27
CA SER A 301 -10.44 -13.81 -10.39
C SER A 301 -10.15 -15.21 -9.86
N THR A 302 -10.91 -16.20 -10.32
CA THR A 302 -10.70 -17.62 -10.01
C THR A 302 -10.09 -18.33 -11.20
N LEU A 303 -9.20 -19.28 -10.92
CA LEU A 303 -8.54 -20.11 -11.91
C LEU A 303 -8.57 -21.57 -11.44
N PRO A 304 -9.16 -22.50 -12.20
CA PRO A 304 -9.09 -23.93 -11.90
C PRO A 304 -7.63 -24.41 -11.89
N THR A 305 -7.23 -25.14 -10.84
CA THR A 305 -5.92 -25.78 -10.72
C THR A 305 -6.05 -27.24 -10.30
N ALA A 306 -4.95 -27.99 -10.30
CA ALA A 306 -4.94 -29.41 -9.96
C ALA A 306 -5.50 -29.74 -8.56
N PHE A 307 -5.41 -28.82 -7.60
CA PHE A 307 -5.83 -29.04 -6.20
C PHE A 307 -7.06 -28.22 -5.81
N GLY A 308 -7.73 -27.57 -6.76
CA GLY A 308 -8.89 -26.71 -6.52
C GLY A 308 -8.78 -25.37 -7.25
N GLU A 309 -9.67 -24.43 -6.93
CA GLU A 309 -9.65 -23.10 -7.53
C GLU A 309 -8.63 -22.20 -6.82
N LYS A 310 -7.66 -21.69 -7.56
CA LYS A 310 -6.84 -20.55 -7.12
C LYS A 310 -7.70 -19.29 -7.24
N LEU A 311 -7.72 -18.47 -6.20
CA LEU A 311 -8.43 -17.19 -6.21
C LEU A 311 -7.43 -16.07 -5.96
N VAL A 312 -7.49 -15.02 -6.78
CA VAL A 312 -6.73 -13.78 -6.60
C VAL A 312 -7.71 -12.63 -6.43
N MET A 313 -7.51 -11.81 -5.40
CA MET A 313 -8.25 -10.56 -5.21
C MET A 313 -7.28 -9.40 -5.32
N ARG A 314 -7.51 -8.48 -6.24
CA ARG A 314 -6.78 -7.21 -6.30
C ARG A 314 -7.54 -6.16 -5.52
N ILE A 315 -6.84 -5.50 -4.60
CA ILE A 315 -7.39 -4.44 -3.75
C ILE A 315 -7.22 -3.10 -4.45
N PHE A 316 -8.33 -2.42 -4.67
CA PHE A 316 -8.38 -1.06 -5.18
C PHE A 316 -8.79 -0.13 -4.04
N ASP A 317 -7.89 0.78 -3.69
CA ASP A 317 -8.10 1.82 -2.69
C ASP A 317 -8.41 3.15 -3.41
N PRO A 318 -9.67 3.64 -3.39
CA PRO A 318 -10.11 4.89 -4.01
C PRO A 318 -9.28 6.11 -3.59
N GLU A 319 -8.82 6.17 -2.34
CA GLU A 319 -8.04 7.33 -1.84
C GLU A 319 -6.71 7.50 -2.57
N VAL A 320 -6.20 6.43 -3.21
CA VAL A 320 -4.97 6.51 -4.01
C VAL A 320 -5.21 7.19 -5.36
N LEU A 321 -6.44 7.16 -5.89
CA LEU A 321 -6.77 7.68 -7.22
C LEU A 321 -6.98 9.20 -7.27
N LEU A 322 -7.34 9.83 -6.14
CA LEU A 322 -7.68 11.25 -6.04
C LEU A 322 -6.70 11.99 -5.15
N LYS A 323 -5.45 12.12 -5.59
CA LYS A 323 -4.42 12.88 -4.87
C LYS A 323 -4.06 14.14 -5.63
N PRO A 324 -3.81 15.27 -4.93
CA PRO A 324 -3.29 16.45 -5.58
C PRO A 324 -1.91 16.16 -6.20
N PHE A 325 -1.59 16.85 -7.29
CA PHE A 325 -0.41 16.58 -8.10
C PHE A 325 0.90 16.75 -7.32
N GLU A 326 0.93 17.63 -6.32
CA GLU A 326 2.06 17.83 -5.41
C GLU A 326 2.36 16.56 -4.59
N GLU A 327 1.32 15.85 -4.14
CA GLU A 327 1.45 14.56 -3.45
C GLU A 327 1.86 13.45 -4.41
N LEU A 328 1.35 13.48 -5.65
CA LEU A 328 1.77 12.55 -6.71
C LEU A 328 3.21 12.81 -7.15
N GLY A 329 3.73 14.00 -6.87
CA GLY A 329 5.11 14.41 -7.08
C GLY A 329 5.38 15.14 -8.39
N LEU A 330 4.34 15.68 -9.01
CA LEU A 330 4.43 16.70 -10.05
C LEU A 330 4.49 18.06 -9.34
N ALA A 331 5.55 18.83 -9.58
CA ALA A 331 5.80 20.07 -8.86
C ALA A 331 6.59 21.07 -9.72
N ASN A 332 6.71 22.30 -9.22
CA ASN A 332 7.48 23.38 -9.83
C ASN A 332 7.00 23.70 -11.26
N ASP A 333 7.93 24.02 -12.16
CA ASP A 333 7.64 24.40 -13.54
C ASP A 333 6.84 23.35 -14.31
N ASP A 334 7.00 22.05 -14.00
CA ASP A 334 6.26 20.98 -14.68
C ASP A 334 4.78 20.98 -14.32
N LEU A 335 4.43 21.31 -13.06
CA LEU A 335 3.03 21.53 -12.66
C LEU A 335 2.45 22.73 -13.39
N GLY A 336 3.18 23.86 -13.43
CA GLY A 336 2.74 25.05 -14.16
C GLY A 336 2.63 24.84 -15.68
N ARG A 337 3.44 23.97 -16.29
CA ARG A 337 3.27 23.53 -17.69
C ARG A 337 2.02 22.68 -17.86
N TRP A 338 1.77 21.75 -16.94
CA TRP A 338 0.60 20.90 -16.98
C TRP A 338 -0.70 21.71 -16.84
N ASP A 339 -0.77 22.62 -15.87
CA ASP A 339 -1.93 23.50 -15.65
C ASP A 339 -2.27 24.32 -16.91
N LYS A 340 -1.24 24.82 -17.61
CA LYS A 340 -1.42 25.53 -18.89
C LYS A 340 -1.94 24.63 -20.01
N ILE A 341 -1.53 23.36 -20.06
CA ILE A 341 -2.01 22.40 -21.06
C ILE A 341 -3.48 22.10 -20.80
N ILE A 342 -3.85 21.77 -19.56
CA ILE A 342 -5.21 21.34 -19.23
C ILE A 342 -6.22 22.49 -19.16
N GLY A 343 -5.75 23.74 -19.07
CA GLY A 343 -6.59 24.94 -19.13
C GLY A 343 -6.99 25.38 -20.55
N ASN A 344 -6.66 24.61 -21.60
CA ASN A 344 -7.14 24.90 -22.95
C ASN A 344 -8.61 24.48 -23.11
N ASN A 345 -9.36 25.19 -23.96
CA ASN A 345 -10.76 24.88 -24.22
C ASN A 345 -10.95 23.62 -25.08
N ASN A 346 -9.98 23.30 -25.94
CA ASN A 346 -10.03 22.14 -26.82
C ASN A 346 -8.62 21.60 -27.11
N GLY A 347 -8.57 20.41 -27.70
CA GLY A 347 -7.34 19.73 -28.08
C GLY A 347 -7.15 18.40 -27.36
N ILE A 348 -6.11 17.67 -27.73
CA ILE A 348 -5.78 16.36 -27.18
C ILE A 348 -4.62 16.48 -26.19
N VAL A 349 -4.87 16.03 -24.97
CA VAL A 349 -3.89 15.85 -23.91
C VAL A 349 -3.61 14.35 -23.74
N ILE A 350 -2.34 13.97 -23.84
CA ILE A 350 -1.94 12.56 -23.79
C ILE A 350 -1.11 12.28 -22.54
N ILE A 351 -1.50 11.28 -21.77
CA ILE A 351 -0.66 10.74 -20.67
C ILE A 351 -0.08 9.40 -21.12
N THR A 352 1.24 9.26 -21.08
CA THR A 352 1.93 8.07 -21.58
C THR A 352 2.87 7.42 -20.56
N GLY A 353 3.07 6.11 -20.75
CA GLY A 353 3.94 5.28 -19.92
C GLY A 353 3.50 3.81 -19.95
N PRO A 354 4.32 2.88 -19.43
CA PRO A 354 3.98 1.47 -19.39
C PRO A 354 2.86 1.18 -18.39
N THR A 355 2.42 -0.06 -18.34
CA THR A 355 1.50 -0.55 -17.32
C THR A 355 2.05 -0.28 -15.91
N GLY A 356 1.20 0.23 -15.02
CA GLY A 356 1.57 0.52 -13.63
C GLY A 356 2.40 1.78 -13.43
N SER A 357 2.54 2.65 -14.46
CA SER A 357 3.19 3.96 -14.30
C SER A 357 2.33 5.02 -13.59
N GLY A 358 1.05 4.72 -13.29
CA GLY A 358 0.13 5.63 -12.62
C GLY A 358 -0.63 6.59 -13.55
N LYS A 359 -0.77 6.27 -14.84
CA LYS A 359 -1.51 7.09 -15.83
C LYS A 359 -2.94 7.39 -15.39
N THR A 360 -3.70 6.34 -15.04
CA THR A 360 -5.08 6.46 -14.58
C THR A 360 -5.18 7.38 -13.37
N THR A 361 -4.28 7.27 -12.40
CA THR A 361 -4.26 8.14 -11.20
C THR A 361 -4.10 9.61 -11.57
N SER A 362 -3.11 9.95 -12.41
CA SER A 362 -2.89 11.32 -12.85
C SER A 362 -4.04 11.85 -13.71
N LEU A 363 -4.63 10.98 -14.53
CA LEU A 363 -5.76 11.31 -15.39
C LEU A 363 -7.02 11.59 -14.56
N TYR A 364 -7.36 10.74 -13.59
CA TYR A 364 -8.47 10.96 -12.67
C TYR A 364 -8.25 12.22 -11.82
N SER A 365 -7.03 12.45 -11.33
CA SER A 365 -6.71 13.65 -10.55
C SER A 365 -6.87 14.93 -11.39
N THR A 366 -6.50 14.89 -12.67
CA THR A 366 -6.71 16.00 -13.62
C THR A 366 -8.18 16.24 -13.90
N LEU A 367 -8.93 15.18 -14.24
CA LEU A 367 -10.36 15.31 -14.52
C LEU A 367 -11.11 15.82 -13.29
N LYS A 368 -10.76 15.36 -12.09
CA LYS A 368 -11.39 15.81 -10.85
C LYS A 368 -11.16 17.30 -10.58
N SER A 369 -9.97 17.83 -10.91
CA SER A 369 -9.72 19.27 -10.79
C SER A 369 -10.47 20.12 -11.81
N LEU A 370 -10.87 19.54 -12.94
CA LEU A 370 -11.61 20.23 -14.01
C LEU A 370 -13.13 20.06 -13.91
N ALA A 371 -13.59 18.99 -13.27
CA ALA A 371 -15.01 18.68 -13.10
C ALA A 371 -15.67 19.64 -12.08
N THR A 372 -16.14 20.76 -12.59
CA THR A 372 -17.00 21.71 -11.87
C THR A 372 -18.46 21.48 -12.25
N GLU A 373 -19.40 22.12 -11.53
CA GLU A 373 -20.84 22.02 -11.87
C GLU A 373 -21.16 22.57 -13.27
N GLU A 374 -20.29 23.39 -13.84
CA GLU A 374 -20.45 24.00 -15.17
C GLU A 374 -19.76 23.20 -16.29
N VAL A 375 -19.03 22.13 -15.98
CA VAL A 375 -18.22 21.37 -16.94
C VAL A 375 -18.68 19.91 -17.00
N ASN A 376 -19.24 19.51 -18.13
CA ASN A 376 -19.67 18.13 -18.37
C ASN A 376 -18.48 17.23 -18.76
N VAL A 377 -18.02 16.43 -17.80
CA VAL A 377 -16.93 15.47 -18.00
C VAL A 377 -17.48 14.08 -18.30
N CYS A 378 -17.18 13.56 -19.49
CA CYS A 378 -17.58 12.23 -19.92
C CYS A 378 -16.36 11.32 -20.16
N THR A 379 -16.41 10.07 -19.71
CA THR A 379 -15.30 9.11 -19.85
C THR A 379 -15.71 7.82 -20.55
N ILE A 380 -14.76 7.17 -21.22
CA ILE A 380 -14.90 5.85 -21.82
C ILE A 380 -13.73 4.99 -21.36
N GLU A 381 -14.01 3.89 -20.65
CA GLU A 381 -12.99 3.13 -19.93
C GLU A 381 -13.13 1.61 -20.12
N ASP A 382 -12.02 0.89 -20.01
CA ASP A 382 -11.98 -0.58 -20.14
C ASP A 382 -11.06 -1.21 -19.08
N PRO A 383 -11.57 -1.58 -17.88
CA PRO A 383 -12.87 -1.21 -17.31
C PRO A 383 -12.85 0.17 -16.64
N ILE A 384 -14.00 0.63 -16.14
CA ILE A 384 -14.05 1.78 -15.21
C ILE A 384 -13.26 1.43 -13.95
N GLU A 385 -12.25 2.24 -13.64
CA GLU A 385 -11.33 1.97 -12.54
C GLU A 385 -11.93 2.28 -11.17
N MET A 386 -12.66 3.40 -11.08
CA MET A 386 -13.43 3.82 -9.91
C MET A 386 -14.62 4.65 -10.38
N VAL A 387 -15.78 4.45 -9.72
CA VAL A 387 -16.94 5.30 -9.97
C VAL A 387 -16.73 6.63 -9.25
N GLU A 388 -16.78 7.72 -10.00
CA GLU A 388 -16.63 9.07 -9.51
C GLU A 388 -17.89 9.88 -9.84
N ASP A 389 -18.53 10.40 -8.81
CA ASP A 389 -19.85 11.04 -8.93
C ASP A 389 -19.82 12.31 -9.80
N SER A 390 -18.66 12.96 -9.92
CA SER A 390 -18.51 14.14 -10.78
C SER A 390 -18.33 13.81 -12.27
N PHE A 391 -18.26 12.53 -12.66
CA PHE A 391 -18.02 12.13 -14.06
C PHE A 391 -19.21 11.31 -14.61
N ASN A 392 -19.46 11.43 -15.91
CA ASN A 392 -20.34 10.53 -16.65
C ASN A 392 -19.50 9.42 -17.30
N GLN A 393 -19.45 8.24 -16.69
CA GLN A 393 -18.50 7.18 -17.07
C GLN A 393 -19.17 6.04 -17.85
N MET A 394 -18.67 5.76 -19.06
CA MET A 394 -19.07 4.62 -19.88
C MET A 394 -18.00 3.53 -19.82
N GLN A 395 -18.41 2.28 -19.61
CA GLN A 395 -17.51 1.14 -19.74
C GLN A 395 -17.63 0.52 -21.14
N VAL A 396 -16.50 0.11 -21.71
CA VAL A 396 -16.46 -0.71 -22.93
C VAL A 396 -17.09 -2.08 -22.65
N HIS A 397 -17.88 -2.56 -23.61
CA HIS A 397 -18.54 -3.86 -23.55
C HIS A 397 -18.41 -4.58 -24.90
N GLU A 398 -17.34 -5.38 -25.05
CA GLU A 398 -17.07 -6.13 -26.28
C GLU A 398 -18.20 -7.11 -26.65
N ASN A 399 -18.88 -7.69 -25.67
CA ASN A 399 -19.96 -8.68 -25.90
C ASN A 399 -21.19 -8.13 -26.64
N ILE A 400 -21.34 -6.80 -26.69
CA ILE A 400 -22.44 -6.11 -27.39
C ILE A 400 -21.89 -5.13 -28.43
N ASP A 401 -20.64 -5.31 -28.85
CA ASP A 401 -19.94 -4.47 -29.83
C ASP A 401 -19.86 -2.97 -29.44
N LEU A 402 -19.88 -2.64 -28.13
CA LEU A 402 -19.70 -1.28 -27.64
C LEU A 402 -18.22 -1.02 -27.32
N ASN A 403 -17.47 -0.53 -28.32
CA ASN A 403 -16.03 -0.22 -28.20
C ASN A 403 -15.76 1.29 -27.95
N PHE A 404 -14.48 1.67 -27.87
CA PHE A 404 -14.06 3.06 -27.64
C PHE A 404 -14.56 4.03 -28.73
N ALA A 405 -14.42 3.68 -30.01
CA ALA A 405 -14.80 4.57 -31.11
C ALA A 405 -16.33 4.80 -31.15
N ASP A 406 -17.12 3.75 -30.93
CA ASP A 406 -18.57 3.85 -30.81
C ASP A 406 -18.99 4.70 -29.60
N GLY A 407 -18.28 4.55 -28.48
CA GLY A 407 -18.43 5.38 -27.30
C GLY A 407 -18.23 6.87 -27.58
N VAL A 408 -17.12 7.24 -28.23
CA VAL A 408 -16.83 8.65 -28.54
C VAL A 408 -17.92 9.22 -29.44
N LYS A 409 -18.32 8.46 -30.46
CA LYS A 409 -19.40 8.86 -31.37
C LYS A 409 -20.74 9.05 -30.64
N ALA A 410 -21.02 8.27 -29.61
CA ALA A 410 -22.20 8.46 -28.77
C ALA A 410 -22.07 9.71 -27.89
N LEU A 411 -20.92 9.90 -27.24
CA LEU A 411 -20.64 11.05 -26.37
C LEU A 411 -20.71 12.39 -27.09
N LEU A 412 -20.33 12.47 -28.37
CA LEU A 412 -20.46 13.72 -29.15
C LEU A 412 -21.91 14.22 -29.30
N ARG A 413 -22.93 13.41 -28.93
CA ARG A 413 -24.34 13.81 -28.86
C ARG A 413 -24.85 13.99 -27.42
N GLN A 414 -23.95 14.04 -26.44
CA GLN A 414 -24.26 14.18 -25.02
C GLN A 414 -23.80 15.53 -24.45
N ASP A 415 -23.47 16.49 -25.31
CA ASP A 415 -23.01 17.83 -24.93
C ASP A 415 -21.84 17.83 -23.92
N PRO A 416 -20.75 17.06 -24.15
CA PRO A 416 -19.60 17.05 -23.26
C PRO A 416 -18.73 18.29 -23.48
N ASP A 417 -18.10 18.79 -22.42
CA ASP A 417 -17.00 19.77 -22.54
C ASP A 417 -15.65 19.03 -22.61
N ILE A 418 -15.52 18.00 -21.78
CA ILE A 418 -14.32 17.18 -21.66
C ILE A 418 -14.66 15.72 -21.95
N ILE A 419 -13.87 15.11 -22.83
CA ILE A 419 -13.99 13.69 -23.17
C ILE A 419 -12.71 12.98 -22.74
N MET A 420 -12.81 11.92 -21.94
CA MET A 420 -11.69 11.03 -21.66
C MET A 420 -11.87 9.69 -22.35
N ILE A 421 -10.84 9.27 -23.08
CA ILE A 421 -10.76 7.98 -23.75
C ILE A 421 -9.65 7.19 -23.06
N GLY A 422 -10.01 6.08 -22.41
CA GLY A 422 -9.10 5.33 -21.53
C GLY A 422 -7.74 5.04 -22.16
N GLU A 423 -7.71 4.66 -23.43
CA GLU A 423 -6.49 4.56 -24.22
C GLU A 423 -6.77 4.56 -25.73
N VAL A 424 -5.76 4.92 -26.51
CA VAL A 424 -5.77 4.82 -27.98
C VAL A 424 -4.90 3.65 -28.42
N ARG A 425 -5.52 2.53 -28.79
CA ARG A 425 -4.83 1.31 -29.25
C ARG A 425 -4.74 1.19 -30.77
N ASP A 426 -5.69 1.78 -31.49
CA ASP A 426 -5.90 1.63 -32.92
C ASP A 426 -6.25 2.95 -33.61
N LEU A 427 -6.24 2.92 -34.95
CA LEU A 427 -6.54 4.09 -35.78
C LEU A 427 -7.99 4.60 -35.63
N PRO A 428 -9.04 3.74 -35.63
CA PRO A 428 -10.41 4.24 -35.47
C PRO A 428 -10.63 5.03 -34.18
N THR A 429 -10.05 4.58 -33.07
CA THR A 429 -10.13 5.31 -31.80
C THR A 429 -9.36 6.63 -31.86
N ALA A 430 -8.18 6.63 -32.48
CA ALA A 430 -7.39 7.85 -32.68
C ALA A 430 -8.13 8.89 -33.55
N GLU A 431 -8.76 8.45 -34.63
CA GLU A 431 -9.56 9.31 -35.51
C GLU A 431 -10.74 9.93 -34.75
N MET A 432 -11.44 9.17 -33.92
CA MET A 432 -12.53 9.70 -33.10
C MET A 432 -12.04 10.73 -32.06
N ALA A 433 -10.88 10.49 -31.42
CA ALA A 433 -10.27 11.47 -30.51
C ALA A 433 -9.94 12.79 -31.23
N ILE A 434 -9.40 12.70 -32.45
CA ILE A 434 -9.08 13.85 -33.31
C ILE A 434 -10.35 14.59 -33.75
N GLN A 435 -11.38 13.87 -34.17
CA GLN A 435 -12.66 14.49 -34.54
C GLN A 435 -13.28 15.23 -33.35
N ALA A 436 -13.26 14.63 -32.16
CA ALA A 436 -13.74 15.29 -30.95
C ALA A 436 -12.96 16.58 -30.63
N ALA A 437 -11.63 16.53 -30.72
CA ALA A 437 -10.79 17.71 -30.49
C ALA A 437 -11.05 18.82 -31.53
N LEU A 438 -11.18 18.48 -32.81
CA LEU A 438 -11.48 19.43 -33.88
C LEU A 438 -12.87 20.08 -33.76
N THR A 439 -13.82 19.40 -33.12
CA THR A 439 -15.18 19.93 -32.88
C THR A 439 -15.28 20.76 -31.61
N GLY A 440 -14.16 21.05 -30.94
CA GLY A 440 -14.12 21.97 -29.81
C GLY A 440 -14.06 21.33 -28.42
N HIS A 441 -13.81 20.03 -28.33
CA HIS A 441 -13.72 19.33 -27.04
C HIS A 441 -12.28 19.26 -26.54
N LEU A 442 -12.11 19.30 -25.22
CA LEU A 442 -10.86 18.91 -24.59
C LEU A 442 -10.84 17.40 -24.39
N VAL A 443 -9.88 16.72 -25.01
CA VAL A 443 -9.81 15.26 -25.05
C VAL A 443 -8.61 14.76 -24.25
N PHE A 444 -8.85 13.94 -23.23
CA PHE A 444 -7.81 13.23 -22.49
C PHE A 444 -7.69 11.80 -22.97
N THR A 445 -6.47 11.32 -23.18
CA THR A 445 -6.26 9.90 -23.47
C THR A 445 -4.92 9.37 -22.98
N THR A 446 -4.73 8.05 -23.07
CA THR A 446 -3.47 7.42 -22.74
C THR A 446 -2.85 6.64 -23.90
N LEU A 447 -1.52 6.60 -23.90
CA LEU A 447 -0.70 5.76 -24.77
C LEU A 447 0.31 4.96 -23.93
N HIS A 448 0.90 3.93 -24.55
CA HIS A 448 1.97 3.13 -23.93
C HIS A 448 3.30 3.36 -24.66
N THR A 449 3.89 4.54 -24.46
CA THR A 449 5.22 4.89 -24.97
C THR A 449 6.23 5.11 -23.84
N ASN A 450 7.51 5.10 -24.21
CA ASN A 450 8.60 5.19 -23.23
C ASN A 450 8.83 6.61 -22.70
N ASP A 451 8.62 7.62 -23.54
CA ASP A 451 8.79 9.04 -23.25
C ASP A 451 7.68 9.86 -23.94
N ALA A 452 7.62 11.17 -23.68
CA ALA A 452 6.59 12.05 -24.22
C ALA A 452 6.76 12.26 -25.74
N PRO A 453 7.96 12.53 -26.30
CA PRO A 453 8.15 12.65 -27.74
C PRO A 453 7.70 11.41 -28.54
N SER A 454 7.92 10.20 -28.02
CA SER A 454 7.54 8.95 -28.69
C SER A 454 6.03 8.78 -28.86
N ALA A 455 5.20 9.51 -28.11
CA ALA A 455 3.75 9.51 -28.30
C ALA A 455 3.36 10.03 -29.71
N ILE A 456 4.08 11.03 -30.22
CA ILE A 456 3.88 11.55 -31.59
C ILE A 456 4.20 10.46 -32.62
N THR A 457 5.35 9.80 -32.48
CA THR A 457 5.74 8.68 -33.34
C THR A 457 4.70 7.56 -33.30
N ARG A 458 4.13 7.28 -32.13
CA ARG A 458 3.09 6.26 -31.97
C ARG A 458 1.81 6.61 -32.72
N LEU A 459 1.37 7.87 -32.70
CA LEU A 459 0.22 8.30 -33.50
C LEU A 459 0.49 8.16 -35.01
N LEU A 460 1.68 8.54 -35.48
CA LEU A 460 2.10 8.32 -36.87
C LEU A 460 2.13 6.83 -37.24
N GLU A 461 2.55 5.95 -36.32
CA GLU A 461 2.54 4.49 -36.50
C GLU A 461 1.14 3.90 -36.61
N LEU A 462 0.18 4.44 -35.86
CA LEU A 462 -1.22 4.05 -35.98
C LEU A 462 -1.82 4.46 -37.33
N GLY A 463 -1.18 5.39 -38.05
CA GLY A 463 -1.62 5.89 -39.35
C GLY A 463 -2.28 7.27 -39.29
N VAL A 464 -2.19 7.96 -38.15
CA VAL A 464 -2.72 9.33 -38.02
C VAL A 464 -1.87 10.28 -38.88
N PRO A 465 -2.48 11.06 -39.80
CA PRO A 465 -1.77 12.07 -40.57
C PRO A 465 -1.11 13.15 -39.69
N SER A 466 0.14 13.52 -40.00
CA SER A 466 0.90 14.49 -39.19
C SER A 466 0.20 15.84 -39.02
N TYR A 467 -0.47 16.33 -40.05
CA TYR A 467 -1.19 17.61 -39.99
C TYR A 467 -2.36 17.58 -38.98
N LEU A 468 -3.00 16.44 -38.77
CA LEU A 468 -4.06 16.30 -37.75
C LEU A 468 -3.46 16.28 -36.34
N ILE A 469 -2.30 15.63 -36.16
CA ILE A 469 -1.57 15.65 -34.87
C ILE A 469 -1.20 17.09 -34.51
N LYS A 470 -0.63 17.85 -35.47
CA LYS A 470 -0.26 19.27 -35.29
C LYS A 470 -1.45 20.16 -34.96
N ALA A 471 -2.61 19.88 -35.55
CA ALA A 471 -3.82 20.67 -35.34
C ALA A 471 -4.55 20.36 -34.02
N THR A 472 -4.34 19.18 -33.43
CA THR A 472 -5.16 18.70 -32.30
C THR A 472 -4.40 18.45 -31.02
N VAL A 473 -3.17 17.93 -31.07
CA VAL A 473 -2.41 17.63 -29.84
C VAL A 473 -1.88 18.93 -29.24
N ILE A 474 -2.15 19.15 -27.95
CA ILE A 474 -1.72 20.37 -27.24
C ILE A 474 -0.63 20.08 -26.20
N GLY A 475 -0.57 18.86 -25.67
CA GLY A 475 0.44 18.50 -24.69
C GLY A 475 0.49 17.02 -24.38
N ILE A 476 1.68 16.55 -24.01
CA ILE A 476 1.95 15.16 -23.68
C ILE A 476 2.70 15.09 -22.35
N MET A 477 2.24 14.24 -21.43
CA MET A 477 2.92 13.93 -20.18
C MET A 477 3.36 12.47 -20.19
N ALA A 478 4.66 12.22 -20.06
CA ALA A 478 5.15 10.88 -19.75
C ALA A 478 5.35 10.70 -18.24
N GLN A 479 5.04 9.51 -17.74
CA GLN A 479 5.08 9.22 -16.30
C GLN A 479 5.73 7.87 -16.00
N ARG A 480 6.42 7.80 -14.86
CA ARG A 480 6.87 6.57 -14.18
C ARG A 480 6.67 6.69 -12.68
N LEU A 481 6.67 5.56 -11.96
CA LEU A 481 6.66 5.54 -10.50
C LEU A 481 7.99 5.03 -9.95
N VAL A 482 8.60 5.80 -9.05
CA VAL A 482 9.76 5.38 -8.26
C VAL A 482 9.32 5.05 -6.84
N ARG A 483 9.99 4.10 -6.19
CA ARG A 483 9.75 3.81 -4.78
C ARG A 483 10.36 4.90 -3.90
N VAL A 484 9.65 5.30 -2.85
CA VAL A 484 10.10 6.33 -1.90
C VAL A 484 10.88 5.66 -0.77
N LEU A 485 12.02 6.23 -0.39
CA LEU A 485 12.85 5.74 0.71
C LEU A 485 12.07 5.74 2.02
N CYS A 486 12.23 4.67 2.80
CA CYS A 486 11.57 4.54 4.08
C CYS A 486 12.04 5.64 5.06
N PRO A 487 11.13 6.46 5.62
CA PRO A 487 11.50 7.56 6.51
C PRO A 487 12.15 7.09 7.82
N HIS A 488 11.92 5.84 8.22
CA HIS A 488 12.43 5.29 9.49
C HIS A 488 13.84 4.69 9.39
N CYS A 489 14.32 4.35 8.19
CA CYS A 489 15.63 3.69 8.04
C CYS A 489 16.52 4.27 6.95
N LYS A 490 16.06 5.25 6.16
CA LYS A 490 16.92 5.91 5.18
C LYS A 490 18.14 6.52 5.88
N ARG A 491 19.32 6.35 5.29
CA ARG A 491 20.58 6.88 5.82
C ARG A 491 21.18 7.81 4.79
N LYS A 492 21.77 8.93 5.24
CA LYS A 492 22.55 9.79 4.34
C LYS A 492 23.70 9.00 3.74
N THR A 493 23.91 9.17 2.45
CA THR A 493 25.00 8.52 1.69
C THR A 493 25.56 9.51 0.69
N GLU A 494 26.83 9.37 0.35
CA GLU A 494 27.46 10.14 -0.72
C GLU A 494 27.34 9.37 -2.04
N VAL A 495 27.15 10.10 -3.14
CA VAL A 495 27.02 9.53 -4.48
C VAL A 495 28.30 9.81 -5.26
N ASN A 496 28.82 8.82 -5.98
CA ASN A 496 29.92 9.01 -6.91
C ASN A 496 29.46 9.83 -8.15
N GLN A 497 30.31 10.75 -8.62
CA GLN A 497 30.08 11.54 -9.84
C GLN A 497 29.72 10.68 -11.05
N GLU A 498 30.39 9.55 -11.27
CA GLU A 498 30.09 8.66 -12.41
C GLU A 498 28.64 8.13 -12.39
N VAL A 499 28.16 7.77 -11.20
CA VAL A 499 26.79 7.24 -11.02
C VAL A 499 25.77 8.38 -11.13
N TRP A 500 26.11 9.57 -10.66
CA TRP A 500 25.27 10.76 -10.81
C TRP A 500 25.12 11.17 -12.28
N ASP A 501 26.22 11.16 -13.02
CA ASP A 501 26.24 11.51 -14.45
C ASP A 501 25.35 10.59 -15.29
N SER A 502 25.18 9.32 -14.88
CA SER A 502 24.28 8.36 -15.56
C SER A 502 22.81 8.78 -15.60
N VAL A 503 22.37 9.63 -14.66
CA VAL A 503 20.99 10.15 -14.58
C VAL A 503 20.88 11.64 -14.89
N THR A 504 21.99 12.38 -14.92
CA THR A 504 21.97 13.83 -15.20
C THR A 504 22.48 14.22 -16.57
N LEU A 505 23.24 13.38 -17.28
CA LEU A 505 23.70 13.75 -18.62
C LEU A 505 22.53 13.89 -19.63
N PRO A 506 22.63 14.83 -20.58
CA PRO A 506 23.77 15.73 -20.85
C PRO A 506 23.85 17.00 -19.98
N TRP A 507 22.96 17.17 -19.00
CA TRP A 507 22.94 18.35 -18.12
C TRP A 507 24.06 18.32 -17.08
N LYS A 508 24.76 19.45 -16.93
CA LYS A 508 25.78 19.62 -15.88
C LYS A 508 25.11 20.00 -14.57
N VAL A 509 24.80 19.01 -13.74
CA VAL A 509 24.18 19.20 -12.42
C VAL A 509 25.19 18.92 -11.33
N LYS A 510 25.29 19.83 -10.34
CA LYS A 510 26.19 19.64 -9.19
C LYS A 510 25.81 18.40 -8.38
N LEU A 511 26.83 17.76 -7.81
CA LEU A 511 26.65 16.61 -6.94
C LEU A 511 25.75 16.97 -5.74
N PRO A 512 24.69 16.19 -5.46
CA PRO A 512 23.79 16.46 -4.34
C PRO A 512 24.44 16.11 -2.99
N LYS A 513 24.09 16.87 -1.94
CA LYS A 513 24.58 16.64 -0.56
C LYS A 513 23.60 15.87 0.33
N ASN A 514 22.33 15.78 -0.08
CA ASN A 514 21.23 15.22 0.73
C ASN A 514 20.79 13.83 0.26
N THR A 515 21.65 13.14 -0.51
CA THR A 515 21.36 11.79 -0.98
C THR A 515 21.25 10.78 0.15
N ALA A 516 20.41 9.78 -0.05
CA ALA A 516 20.15 8.75 0.93
C ALA A 516 20.08 7.36 0.30
N GLU A 517 20.44 6.35 1.08
CA GLU A 517 20.39 4.94 0.70
C GLU A 517 19.24 4.18 1.38
N ALA A 518 18.84 3.08 0.75
CA ALA A 518 17.85 2.14 1.26
C ALA A 518 18.52 1.13 2.20
N VAL A 519 18.25 1.21 3.51
CA VAL A 519 18.83 0.30 4.52
C VAL A 519 17.94 -0.90 4.80
N GLY A 520 16.65 -0.66 5.03
CA GLY A 520 15.70 -1.68 5.44
C GLY A 520 15.51 -1.73 6.96
N CYS A 521 14.25 -1.78 7.38
CA CYS A 521 13.83 -2.01 8.76
C CYS A 521 12.47 -2.70 8.76
N LEU A 522 11.95 -3.02 9.95
CA LEU A 522 10.64 -3.68 10.10
C LEU A 522 9.48 -2.85 9.50
N GLU A 523 9.52 -1.52 9.57
CA GLU A 523 8.48 -0.63 9.00
C GLU A 523 8.32 -0.78 7.49
N CYS A 524 9.42 -0.96 6.78
CA CYS A 524 9.43 -1.19 5.33
C CYS A 524 9.66 -2.66 4.98
N ARG A 525 9.54 -3.57 5.96
CA ARG A 525 9.77 -5.02 5.82
C ARG A 525 11.10 -5.36 5.13
N ASN A 526 12.15 -4.67 5.54
CA ASN A 526 13.52 -4.79 5.04
C ASN A 526 13.70 -4.47 3.55
N THR A 527 12.73 -3.82 2.89
CA THR A 527 12.89 -3.38 1.49
C THR A 527 13.70 -2.08 1.36
N GLY A 528 13.69 -1.25 2.41
CA GLY A 528 14.25 0.10 2.43
C GLY A 528 13.34 1.17 1.80
N TYR A 529 12.16 0.81 1.31
CA TYR A 529 11.21 1.71 0.66
C TYR A 529 9.81 1.63 1.28
N ARG A 530 9.06 2.74 1.27
CA ARG A 530 7.67 2.80 1.74
C ARG A 530 6.89 3.80 0.90
N GLY A 531 5.99 3.32 0.06
CA GLY A 531 5.22 4.14 -0.88
C GLY A 531 5.93 4.40 -2.20
N ARG A 532 5.25 5.13 -3.09
CA ARG A 532 5.69 5.44 -4.46
C ARG A 532 5.37 6.90 -4.77
N GLN A 533 6.15 7.49 -5.68
CA GLN A 533 5.92 8.84 -6.20
C GLN A 533 6.18 8.86 -7.71
N GLY A 534 5.46 9.71 -8.44
CA GLY A 534 5.62 9.88 -9.88
C GLY A 534 6.89 10.64 -10.25
N ILE A 535 7.53 10.30 -11.36
CA ILE A 535 8.47 11.17 -12.08
C ILE A 535 7.86 11.47 -13.44
N TYR A 536 8.02 12.70 -13.89
CA TYR A 536 7.24 13.26 -14.98
C TYR A 536 8.14 13.89 -16.03
N GLU A 537 7.69 13.85 -17.26
CA GLU A 537 8.24 14.60 -18.39
C GLU A 537 7.04 15.25 -19.09
N VAL A 538 6.92 16.57 -18.97
CA VAL A 538 5.77 17.35 -19.46
C VAL A 538 6.19 18.15 -20.69
N MET A 539 5.57 17.82 -21.83
CA MET A 539 5.88 18.38 -23.14
C MET A 539 4.66 19.12 -23.72
N PRO A 540 4.58 20.45 -23.57
CA PRO A 540 3.66 21.26 -24.38
C PRO A 540 4.00 21.09 -25.87
N PHE A 541 3.01 20.89 -26.74
CA PHE A 541 3.26 20.63 -28.17
C PHE A 541 3.18 21.92 -29.00
N THR A 542 4.24 22.72 -28.89
CA THR A 542 4.36 24.06 -29.49
C THR A 542 4.57 24.02 -31.01
N GLU A 543 4.34 25.15 -31.69
CA GLU A 543 4.58 25.30 -33.15
C GLU A 543 6.03 24.97 -33.57
N THR A 544 7.00 25.22 -32.69
CA THR A 544 8.42 24.90 -32.93
C THR A 544 8.66 23.39 -32.91
N LEU A 545 7.98 22.65 -32.03
CA LEU A 545 8.05 21.19 -31.98
C LEU A 545 7.31 20.53 -33.15
N GLN A 546 6.21 21.12 -33.61
CA GLN A 546 5.46 20.64 -34.77
C GLN A 546 6.30 20.55 -36.06
N LYS A 547 7.41 21.32 -36.16
CA LYS A 547 8.33 21.21 -37.32
C LYS A 547 9.08 19.88 -37.38
N PHE A 548 9.17 19.17 -36.28
CA PHE A 548 9.88 17.89 -36.13
C PHE A 548 8.92 16.71 -35.91
N SER A 549 7.67 16.84 -36.37
CA SER A 549 6.61 15.85 -36.14
C SER A 549 6.02 15.27 -37.43
N ASP A 550 6.65 15.49 -38.59
CA ASP A 550 6.17 14.95 -39.86
C ASP A 550 6.63 13.51 -40.08
N ASN A 551 7.86 13.19 -39.69
CA ASN A 551 8.44 11.87 -39.90
C ASN A 551 8.94 11.24 -38.60
N LYS A 552 8.94 9.91 -38.56
CA LYS A 552 9.45 9.13 -37.41
C LYS A 552 10.94 9.36 -37.15
N SER A 553 11.71 9.70 -38.19
CA SER A 553 13.15 10.00 -38.11
C SER A 553 13.47 11.22 -37.26
N ASP A 554 12.50 12.10 -37.03
CA ASP A 554 12.73 13.42 -36.44
C ASP A 554 12.74 13.36 -34.90
N LEU A 555 12.46 12.20 -34.31
CA LEU A 555 12.35 12.00 -32.85
C LEU A 555 13.56 12.52 -32.04
N PRO A 556 14.83 12.31 -32.45
CA PRO A 556 15.97 12.86 -31.73
C PRO A 556 15.99 14.39 -31.71
N GLU A 557 15.68 15.03 -32.85
CA GLU A 557 15.64 16.50 -32.94
C GLU A 557 14.41 17.08 -32.22
N LEU A 558 13.26 16.41 -32.28
CA LEU A 558 12.07 16.75 -31.51
C LEU A 558 12.38 16.75 -30.00
N ARG A 559 13.02 15.69 -29.50
CA ARG A 559 13.41 15.58 -28.07
C ARG A 559 14.38 16.69 -27.67
N LYS A 560 15.40 16.93 -28.48
CA LYS A 560 16.39 17.98 -28.25
C LYS A 560 15.76 19.38 -28.24
N GLN A 561 14.79 19.63 -29.14
CA GLN A 561 14.05 20.88 -29.17
C GLN A 561 13.15 21.01 -27.93
N ALA A 562 12.47 19.95 -27.50
CA ALA A 562 11.65 19.98 -26.30
C ALA A 562 12.48 20.30 -25.05
N TYR A 563 13.70 19.75 -24.93
CA TYR A 563 14.63 20.10 -23.86
C TYR A 563 15.08 21.57 -23.91
N LYS A 564 15.28 22.14 -25.10
CA LYS A 564 15.59 23.58 -25.24
C LYS A 564 14.42 24.46 -24.79
N GLU A 565 13.19 24.01 -24.97
CA GLU A 565 11.97 24.69 -24.50
C GLU A 565 11.69 24.44 -23.00
N GLY A 566 12.59 23.74 -22.31
CA GLY A 566 12.56 23.58 -20.86
C GLY A 566 11.88 22.29 -20.37
N MET A 567 11.54 21.36 -21.27
CA MET A 567 11.10 20.02 -20.85
C MET A 567 12.20 19.34 -20.03
N VAL A 568 11.82 18.81 -18.87
CA VAL A 568 12.71 18.01 -18.01
C VAL A 568 12.53 16.54 -18.36
N SER A 569 13.63 15.83 -18.64
CA SER A 569 13.55 14.39 -18.93
C SER A 569 13.13 13.58 -17.70
N LEU A 570 12.53 12.39 -17.91
CA LEU A 570 12.20 11.48 -16.81
C LEU A 570 13.39 11.19 -15.88
N ARG A 571 14.60 11.02 -16.45
CA ARG A 571 15.83 10.81 -15.66
C ARG A 571 16.19 12.02 -14.81
N LEU A 572 16.13 13.22 -15.39
CA LEU A 572 16.46 14.45 -14.67
C LEU A 572 15.42 14.75 -13.59
N SER A 573 14.13 14.50 -13.85
CA SER A 573 13.05 14.55 -12.85
C SER A 573 13.32 13.57 -11.70
N GLY A 574 13.76 12.34 -12.01
CA GLY A 574 14.21 11.37 -11.01
C GLY A 574 15.44 11.83 -10.22
N ALA A 575 16.42 12.43 -10.89
CA ALA A 575 17.64 12.96 -10.28
C ALA A 575 17.32 14.06 -9.26
N GLN A 576 16.37 14.96 -9.54
CA GLN A 576 15.88 15.95 -8.57
C GLN A 576 15.35 15.30 -7.29
N LYS A 577 14.63 14.16 -7.40
CA LYS A 577 14.11 13.42 -6.23
C LYS A 577 15.20 12.67 -5.48
N VAL A 578 16.23 12.19 -6.16
CA VAL A 578 17.44 11.65 -5.54
C VAL A 578 18.17 12.73 -4.76
N ALA A 579 18.33 13.92 -5.33
CA ALA A 579 18.96 15.07 -4.68
C ALA A 579 18.20 15.52 -3.43
N ALA A 580 16.88 15.36 -3.39
CA ALA A 580 16.03 15.62 -2.23
C ALA A 580 16.06 14.51 -1.16
N GLY A 581 16.75 13.38 -1.41
CA GLY A 581 16.77 12.25 -0.48
C GLY A 581 15.44 11.49 -0.38
N THR A 582 14.65 11.52 -1.46
CA THR A 582 13.33 10.87 -1.55
C THR A 582 13.41 9.48 -2.18
N THR A 583 14.29 9.27 -3.16
CA THR A 583 14.50 7.96 -3.82
C THR A 583 15.99 7.72 -4.09
N THR A 584 16.33 6.60 -4.73
CA THR A 584 17.70 6.21 -5.07
C THR A 584 17.94 6.24 -6.57
N ILE A 585 19.22 6.35 -6.99
CA ILE A 585 19.59 6.34 -8.41
C ILE A 585 19.19 5.01 -9.07
N ASN A 586 19.35 3.90 -8.36
CA ASN A 586 18.95 2.58 -8.83
C ASN A 586 17.44 2.52 -9.15
N GLU A 587 16.59 3.19 -8.36
CA GLU A 587 15.16 3.26 -8.65
C GLU A 587 14.85 4.07 -9.89
N VAL A 588 15.55 5.20 -10.10
CA VAL A 588 15.38 6.04 -11.30
C VAL A 588 15.76 5.24 -12.54
N LEU A 589 16.98 4.69 -12.56
CA LEU A 589 17.49 3.91 -13.70
C LEU A 589 16.61 2.69 -14.03
N ARG A 590 16.00 2.05 -13.02
CA ARG A 590 15.10 0.91 -13.23
C ARG A 590 13.86 1.27 -14.06
N VAL A 591 13.33 2.49 -13.94
CA VAL A 591 12.03 2.85 -14.52
C VAL A 591 12.13 3.83 -15.69
N SER A 592 13.24 4.57 -15.80
CA SER A 592 13.47 5.52 -16.89
C SER A 592 14.23 4.88 -18.06
N PRO A 593 13.85 5.16 -19.32
CA PRO A 593 14.59 4.71 -20.50
C PRO A 593 16.02 5.27 -20.55
N ASP A 594 16.92 4.62 -21.31
CA ASP A 594 18.27 5.13 -21.59
C ASP A 594 18.22 6.35 -22.50
N ASN A 595 18.78 7.47 -22.03
CA ASN A 595 18.92 8.72 -22.80
C ASN A 595 20.14 8.69 -23.74
N ASN A 596 20.59 7.52 -24.20
CA ASN A 596 21.85 7.38 -24.95
C ASN A 596 21.81 7.90 -26.40
N HIS A 597 20.85 8.76 -26.76
CA HIS A 597 20.72 9.36 -28.10
C HIS A 597 20.33 10.84 -28.04
#